data_AF-A0A6I5NF56-F1
#
_entry.id   AF-A0A6I5NF56-F1
#
_cell.length_a   1.000
_cell.length_b   1.000
_cell.length_c   1.000
_cell.angle_alpha   90.00
_cell.angle_beta   90.00
_cell.angle_gamma   90.00
#
_symmetry.space_group_name_H-M   'P 1'
#
loop_
_entity.id
_entity.type
_entity.pdbx_description
1 polymer ?
#
loop_
_entity_poly.entity_id
_entity_poly.type
_entity_poly.pdbx_seq_one_letter_code
_entity_poly.pdbx_strand_id
1 'polypeptide(L)'
;MNSRDRYPYPSASPQSNVISQGIQTIADSGMGILLIGVLILWIGIACFGTKRKGKLSTGRFAGWRERRSAITTANRQTKQRQLAKVALKAGNLVIPNAQQSIVVAGAPDSGKTFSIIDPAVRSAIAQGFPIILYDFKGAQLATHVAWAASQGYQVDIFAPGQPYTGICNPLDFITSETDVLMAAQLAYVLQRNTQRDSGYRENDFFSSAGTNLVEAVMLLTKLTPYPDLLMSSKLLNLTDLPERVRAAGQTDWLPEWTLDTFSQLLASQGAEKQIAGIVATAQRTFKSFTGKDLVSSFC
;
A
#
# COMPACT_ATOMS: atom_id res chain seq x y z
N MET A 1 -56.85 -57.95 -52.81
CA MET A 1 -57.35 -56.56 -52.86
C MET A 1 -56.15 -55.66 -53.15
N ASN A 2 -56.12 -55.12 -54.37
CA ASN A 2 -55.21 -54.16 -55.02
C ASN A 2 -53.67 -54.32 -54.96
N SER A 3 -53.17 -54.89 -56.06
CA SER A 3 -51.90 -54.63 -56.73
C SER A 3 -51.83 -53.22 -57.34
N ARG A 4 -50.70 -52.53 -57.23
CA ARG A 4 -50.28 -51.48 -58.18
C ARG A 4 -48.77 -51.50 -58.40
N ASP A 5 -48.40 -51.90 -59.61
CA ASP A 5 -47.09 -51.78 -60.23
C ASP A 5 -46.84 -50.34 -60.76
N ARG A 6 -45.63 -49.85 -60.46
CA ARG A 6 -44.61 -49.12 -61.25
C ARG A 6 -44.87 -47.91 -62.21
N TYR A 7 -43.83 -47.05 -62.19
CA TYR A 7 -43.20 -46.16 -63.22
C TYR A 7 -43.59 -44.66 -63.27
N PRO A 8 -42.70 -43.72 -63.73
CA PRO A 8 -41.42 -43.24 -63.13
C PRO A 8 -41.20 -41.68 -63.25
N TYR A 9 -39.94 -41.20 -63.07
CA TYR A 9 -39.26 -39.92 -63.46
C TYR A 9 -38.91 -38.92 -62.32
N PRO A 10 -37.84 -38.07 -62.44
CA PRO A 10 -36.60 -38.16 -63.22
C PRO A 10 -35.31 -37.97 -62.37
N SER A 11 -34.17 -38.31 -62.97
CA SER A 11 -32.80 -38.16 -62.45
C SER A 11 -32.33 -36.70 -62.37
N ALA A 12 -31.74 -36.30 -61.22
CA ALA A 12 -30.94 -35.09 -61.07
C ALA A 12 -29.46 -35.42 -60.77
N SER A 13 -28.57 -34.63 -61.35
CA SER A 13 -27.11 -34.74 -61.47
C SER A 13 -26.33 -34.49 -60.16
N PRO A 14 -25.03 -34.85 -60.08
CA PRO A 14 -24.32 -35.06 -58.81
C PRO A 14 -23.65 -33.80 -58.23
N GLN A 15 -23.96 -33.48 -56.96
CA GLN A 15 -23.32 -32.44 -56.13
C GLN A 15 -22.12 -32.94 -55.28
N SER A 16 -21.43 -34.01 -55.69
CA SER A 16 -20.37 -34.62 -54.86
C SER A 16 -18.96 -34.00 -54.99
N ASN A 17 -18.76 -32.96 -55.80
CA ASN A 17 -17.42 -32.47 -56.16
C ASN A 17 -16.96 -31.18 -55.45
N VAL A 18 -17.79 -30.50 -54.65
CA VAL A 18 -17.40 -29.19 -54.07
C VAL A 18 -16.57 -29.33 -52.78
N ILE A 19 -16.89 -30.33 -51.95
CA ILE A 19 -16.20 -30.52 -50.66
C ILE A 19 -14.81 -31.15 -50.85
N SER A 20 -14.68 -32.10 -51.77
CA SER A 20 -13.39 -32.73 -52.10
C SER A 20 -12.41 -31.74 -52.73
N GLN A 21 -12.89 -30.83 -53.59
CA GLN A 21 -12.08 -29.77 -54.19
C GLN A 21 -11.62 -28.75 -53.14
N GLY A 22 -12.48 -28.36 -52.20
CA GLY A 22 -12.10 -27.45 -51.11
C GLY A 22 -10.98 -28.00 -50.22
N ILE A 23 -11.02 -29.30 -49.91
CA ILE A 23 -10.00 -29.99 -49.10
C ILE A 23 -8.68 -30.14 -49.88
N GLN A 24 -8.74 -30.46 -51.17
CA GLN A 24 -7.53 -30.53 -52.01
C GLN A 24 -6.88 -29.14 -52.20
N THR A 25 -7.68 -28.08 -52.36
CA THR A 25 -7.15 -26.71 -52.51
C THR A 25 -6.42 -26.23 -51.25
N ILE A 26 -6.88 -26.63 -50.06
CA ILE A 26 -6.24 -26.33 -48.78
C ILE A 26 -4.98 -27.18 -48.55
N ALA A 27 -4.90 -28.38 -49.15
CA ALA A 27 -3.72 -29.23 -49.10
C ALA A 27 -2.62 -28.77 -50.09
N ASP A 28 -3.01 -28.30 -51.27
CA ASP A 28 -2.09 -27.88 -52.34
C ASP A 28 -1.58 -26.44 -52.15
N SER A 29 -2.37 -25.58 -51.50
CA SER A 29 -1.88 -24.30 -50.99
C SER A 29 -1.15 -24.56 -49.67
N GLY A 30 0.13 -24.16 -49.55
CA GLY A 30 0.96 -24.39 -48.35
C GLY A 30 0.38 -23.89 -47.01
N MET A 31 -0.82 -23.32 -47.02
CA MET A 31 -1.69 -22.99 -45.89
C MET A 31 -2.05 -24.21 -45.01
N GLY A 32 -2.22 -25.41 -45.58
CA GLY A 32 -2.53 -26.61 -44.78
C GLY A 32 -1.41 -27.00 -43.81
N ILE A 33 -0.17 -26.95 -44.29
CA ILE A 33 1.04 -27.19 -43.47
C ILE A 33 1.20 -26.09 -42.42
N LEU A 34 0.88 -24.84 -42.78
CA LEU A 34 0.97 -23.69 -41.90
C LEU A 34 -0.04 -23.79 -40.73
N LEU A 35 -1.27 -24.21 -41.01
CA LEU A 35 -2.30 -24.43 -39.97
C LEU A 35 -1.93 -25.58 -39.02
N ILE A 36 -1.38 -26.68 -39.55
CA ILE A 36 -0.89 -27.79 -38.73
C ILE A 36 0.30 -27.32 -37.87
N GLY A 37 1.22 -26.55 -38.44
CA GLY A 37 2.35 -25.96 -37.73
C GLY A 37 1.91 -25.04 -36.59
N VAL A 38 0.91 -24.19 -36.83
CA VAL A 38 0.31 -23.32 -35.81
C VAL A 38 -0.39 -24.14 -34.73
N LEU A 39 -1.09 -25.21 -35.08
CA LEU A 39 -1.76 -26.09 -34.12
C LEU A 39 -0.75 -26.82 -33.21
N ILE A 40 0.34 -27.34 -33.80
CA ILE A 40 1.44 -27.98 -33.06
C ILE A 40 2.13 -26.97 -32.15
N LEU A 41 2.37 -25.74 -32.64
CA LEU A 41 2.92 -24.66 -31.82
C LEU A 41 1.99 -24.31 -30.65
N TRP A 42 0.67 -24.26 -30.89
CA TRP A 42 -0.34 -23.97 -29.86
C TRP A 42 -0.40 -25.06 -28.80
N ILE A 43 -0.37 -26.34 -29.21
CA ILE A 43 -0.30 -27.49 -28.30
C ILE A 43 1.04 -27.48 -27.54
N GLY A 44 2.13 -27.16 -28.21
CA GLY A 44 3.45 -26.99 -27.58
C GLY A 44 3.42 -25.90 -26.51
N ILE A 45 2.86 -24.72 -26.81
CA ILE A 45 2.70 -23.63 -25.84
C ILE A 45 1.74 -24.02 -24.71
N ALA A 46 0.69 -24.81 -24.97
CA ALA A 46 -0.24 -25.27 -23.93
C ALA A 46 0.38 -26.35 -23.02
N CYS A 47 1.17 -27.26 -23.57
CA CYS A 47 1.83 -28.35 -22.82
C CYS A 47 3.11 -27.89 -22.10
N PHE A 48 3.87 -26.96 -22.69
CA PHE A 48 5.09 -26.39 -22.09
C PHE A 48 4.88 -25.05 -21.39
N GLY A 49 3.70 -24.43 -21.56
CA GLY A 49 3.22 -23.27 -20.83
C GLY A 49 2.89 -23.62 -19.39
N THR A 50 3.89 -24.05 -18.65
CA THR A 50 3.81 -24.15 -17.21
C THR A 50 3.59 -22.74 -16.68
N LYS A 51 2.33 -22.40 -16.38
CA LYS A 51 2.03 -21.47 -15.29
C LYS A 51 2.60 -22.11 -14.03
N ARG A 52 3.92 -22.02 -13.84
CA ARG A 52 4.53 -22.17 -12.53
C ARG A 52 3.99 -21.00 -11.71
N LYS A 53 2.80 -21.19 -11.13
CA LYS A 53 2.34 -20.39 -10.00
C LYS A 53 3.53 -20.38 -9.04
N GLY A 54 4.15 -19.21 -8.86
CA GLY A 54 5.34 -19.08 -8.04
C GLY A 54 5.07 -19.74 -6.70
N LYS A 55 5.71 -20.89 -6.44
CA LYS A 55 5.69 -21.50 -5.11
C LYS A 55 6.52 -20.59 -4.22
N LEU A 56 5.85 -19.65 -3.56
CA LEU A 56 6.47 -18.65 -2.69
C LEU A 56 7.15 -19.30 -1.47
N SER A 57 6.68 -20.46 -1.02
CA SER A 57 7.37 -21.31 -0.05
C SER A 57 6.74 -22.71 0.02
N THR A 58 7.47 -23.68 0.58
CA THR A 58 6.93 -24.98 1.00
C THR A 58 6.69 -24.97 2.49
N GLY A 59 5.42 -24.96 2.91
CA GLY A 59 5.04 -25.14 4.31
C GLY A 59 5.25 -26.60 4.73
N ARG A 60 5.90 -26.83 5.88
CA ARG A 60 5.95 -28.15 6.53
C ARG A 60 5.88 -27.99 8.04
N PHE A 61 5.44 -29.04 8.73
CA PHE A 61 5.47 -29.06 10.19
C PHE A 61 6.91 -29.14 10.69
N ALA A 62 7.24 -28.29 11.65
CA ALA A 62 8.53 -28.31 12.29
C ALA A 62 8.68 -29.57 13.15
N GLY A 63 9.79 -30.29 12.94
CA GLY A 63 10.12 -31.49 13.69
C GLY A 63 10.62 -31.19 15.11
N TRP A 64 10.71 -32.22 15.94
CA TRP A 64 11.20 -32.08 17.32
C TRP A 64 12.64 -31.53 17.42
N ARG A 65 13.53 -31.94 16.50
CA ARG A 65 14.92 -31.44 16.45
C ARG A 65 14.96 -29.92 16.17
N GLU A 66 14.10 -29.44 15.28
CA GLU A 66 14.00 -28.03 14.92
C GLU A 66 13.45 -27.20 16.08
N ARG A 67 12.41 -27.70 16.76
CA ARG A 67 11.87 -27.06 17.97
C ARG A 67 12.93 -26.93 19.06
N ARG A 68 13.72 -27.99 19.31
CA ARG A 68 14.83 -27.93 20.26
C ARG A 68 15.90 -26.93 19.84
N SER A 69 16.30 -26.93 18.57
CA SER A 69 17.27 -25.97 18.04
C SER A 69 16.78 -24.52 18.19
N ALA A 70 15.49 -24.28 17.92
CA ALA A 70 14.85 -22.99 18.10
C ALA A 70 14.89 -22.52 19.56
N ILE A 71 14.56 -23.41 20.51
CA ILE A 71 14.63 -23.11 21.95
C ILE A 71 16.06 -22.77 22.38
N THR A 72 17.04 -23.57 21.98
CA THR A 72 18.45 -23.32 22.31
C THR A 72 18.93 -21.98 21.74
N THR A 73 18.55 -21.68 20.49
CA THR A 73 18.89 -20.41 19.84
C THR A 73 18.25 -19.23 20.56
N ALA A 74 16.96 -19.32 20.88
CA ALA A 74 16.24 -18.28 21.61
C ALA A 74 16.85 -18.02 22.99
N ASN A 75 17.14 -19.07 23.77
CA ASN A 75 17.76 -18.93 25.08
C ASN A 75 19.12 -18.21 25.01
N ARG A 76 19.91 -18.50 23.97
CA ARG A 76 21.18 -17.80 23.73
C ARG A 76 20.94 -16.33 23.39
N GLN A 77 19.99 -16.03 22.53
CA GLN A 77 19.69 -14.66 22.09
C GLN A 77 19.14 -13.80 23.22
N THR A 78 18.18 -14.31 24.00
CA THR A 78 17.60 -13.62 25.16
C THR A 78 18.65 -13.32 26.23
N LYS A 79 19.63 -14.21 26.43
CA LYS A 79 20.76 -13.95 27.34
C LYS A 79 21.74 -12.90 26.80
N GLN A 80 22.04 -12.96 25.51
CA GLN A 80 23.03 -12.07 24.89
C GLN A 80 22.49 -10.66 24.58
N ARG A 81 21.17 -10.49 24.42
CA ARG A 81 20.49 -9.22 24.11
C ARG A 81 21.14 -8.43 22.96
N GLN A 82 21.40 -9.09 21.83
CA GLN A 82 21.97 -8.44 20.64
C GLN A 82 20.88 -7.78 19.77
N LEU A 83 21.17 -6.59 19.24
CA LEU A 83 20.23 -5.74 18.48
C LEU A 83 19.57 -6.42 17.26
N ALA A 84 20.20 -7.43 16.66
CA ALA A 84 19.72 -8.10 15.44
C ALA A 84 19.32 -9.57 15.66
N LYS A 85 19.20 -10.01 16.90
CA LYS A 85 18.85 -11.40 17.22
C LYS A 85 17.75 -11.44 18.25
N VAL A 86 16.52 -11.42 17.77
CA VAL A 86 15.33 -11.31 18.60
C VAL A 86 14.60 -12.64 18.64
N ALA A 87 14.40 -13.13 19.86
CA ALA A 87 13.56 -14.30 20.10
C ALA A 87 12.25 -13.89 20.76
N LEU A 88 11.13 -14.41 20.27
CA LEU A 88 9.82 -14.27 20.89
C LEU A 88 9.23 -15.63 21.22
N LYS A 89 8.47 -15.69 22.30
CA LYS A 89 7.73 -16.88 22.72
C LYS A 89 6.23 -16.62 22.57
N ALA A 90 5.55 -17.52 21.86
CA ALA A 90 4.10 -17.51 21.70
C ALA A 90 3.49 -18.83 22.19
N GLY A 91 3.07 -18.87 23.46
CA GLY A 91 2.65 -20.11 24.11
C GLY A 91 3.77 -21.14 24.09
N ASN A 92 3.55 -22.26 23.41
CA ASN A 92 4.53 -23.35 23.24
C ASN A 92 5.43 -23.18 22.00
N LEU A 93 5.19 -22.15 21.18
CA LEU A 93 6.00 -21.83 20.02
C LEU A 93 7.14 -20.88 20.41
N VAL A 94 8.35 -21.20 19.98
CA VAL A 94 9.51 -20.32 20.10
C VAL A 94 9.91 -19.85 18.70
N ILE A 95 10.04 -18.54 18.56
CA ILE A 95 10.36 -17.85 17.31
C ILE A 95 11.75 -17.21 17.49
N PRO A 96 12.85 -17.91 17.18
CA PRO A 96 14.21 -17.45 17.46
C PRO A 96 14.71 -16.35 16.52
N ASN A 97 14.04 -16.10 15.39
CA ASN A 97 14.48 -15.10 14.41
C ASN A 97 13.35 -14.11 14.10
N ALA A 98 12.75 -13.53 15.14
CA ALA A 98 11.62 -12.62 15.00
C ALA A 98 11.97 -11.35 14.19
N GLN A 99 13.26 -10.98 14.11
CA GLN A 99 13.74 -9.87 13.28
C GLN A 99 13.51 -10.07 11.77
N GLN A 100 13.24 -11.30 11.31
CA GLN A 100 12.99 -11.61 9.89
C GLN A 100 11.53 -11.38 9.47
N SER A 101 10.75 -10.68 10.31
CA SER A 101 9.29 -10.56 10.21
C SER A 101 8.56 -11.88 10.44
N ILE A 102 7.33 -11.78 10.95
CA ILE A 102 6.46 -12.92 11.22
C ILE A 102 5.11 -12.63 10.56
N VAL A 103 4.62 -13.56 9.75
CA VAL A 103 3.28 -13.49 9.16
C VAL A 103 2.39 -14.52 9.85
N VAL A 104 1.29 -14.06 10.44
CA VAL A 104 0.28 -14.91 11.08
C VAL A 104 -0.99 -14.86 10.23
N ALA A 105 -1.30 -15.96 9.55
CA ALA A 105 -2.46 -16.06 8.65
C ALA A 105 -3.49 -17.05 9.19
N GLY A 106 -4.77 -16.78 8.92
CA GLY A 106 -5.89 -17.60 9.35
C GLY A 106 -7.22 -16.88 9.19
N ALA A 107 -8.32 -17.63 9.11
CA ALA A 107 -9.67 -17.09 8.99
C ALA A 107 -10.04 -16.16 10.15
N PRO A 108 -11.04 -15.27 10.01
CA PRO A 108 -11.64 -14.58 11.15
C PRO A 108 -11.97 -15.56 12.27
N ASP A 109 -11.80 -15.13 13.52
CA ASP A 109 -12.04 -15.93 14.75
C ASP A 109 -11.26 -17.25 14.89
N SER A 110 -10.24 -17.49 14.06
CA SER A 110 -9.37 -18.65 14.19
C SER A 110 -8.37 -18.59 15.37
N GLY A 111 -8.54 -17.64 16.29
CA GLY A 111 -7.67 -17.50 17.47
C GLY A 111 -6.26 -16.94 17.22
N LYS A 112 -5.98 -16.29 16.08
CA LYS A 112 -4.64 -15.72 15.76
C LYS A 112 -4.10 -14.82 16.87
N THR A 113 -4.95 -13.90 17.35
CA THR A 113 -4.58 -12.90 18.36
C THR A 113 -4.22 -13.58 19.68
N PHE A 114 -5.13 -14.43 20.17
CA PHE A 114 -4.96 -15.17 21.42
C PHE A 114 -3.76 -16.13 21.40
N SER A 115 -3.58 -16.87 20.31
CA SER A 115 -2.60 -17.97 20.25
C SER A 115 -1.18 -17.52 19.90
N ILE A 116 -1.03 -16.49 19.05
CA ILE A 116 0.28 -16.06 18.55
C ILE A 116 0.59 -14.62 18.88
N ILE A 117 -0.28 -13.66 18.50
CA ILE A 117 0.05 -12.24 18.53
C ILE A 117 0.21 -11.74 19.97
N ASP A 118 -0.79 -11.92 20.83
CA ASP A 118 -0.75 -11.43 22.21
C ASP A 118 0.36 -12.10 23.03
N PRO A 119 0.58 -13.42 22.96
CA PRO A 119 1.74 -14.04 23.59
C PRO A 119 3.08 -13.49 23.08
N ALA A 120 3.22 -13.22 21.78
CA ALA A 120 4.45 -12.65 21.21
C ALA A 120 4.69 -11.21 21.68
N VAL A 121 3.64 -10.37 21.70
CA VAL A 121 3.68 -9.02 22.29
C VAL A 121 4.08 -9.11 23.76
N ARG A 122 3.51 -10.06 24.51
CA ARG A 122 3.90 -10.26 25.90
C ARG A 122 5.36 -10.66 26.05
N SER A 123 5.83 -11.58 25.23
CA SER A 123 7.24 -11.93 25.20
C SER A 123 8.14 -10.75 24.85
N ALA A 124 7.69 -9.80 24.04
CA ALA A 124 8.45 -8.62 23.70
C ALA A 124 8.54 -7.64 24.89
N ILE A 125 7.41 -7.37 25.55
CA ILE A 125 7.33 -6.51 26.74
C ILE A 125 8.20 -7.07 27.88
N ALA A 126 8.06 -8.37 28.18
CA ALA A 126 8.85 -9.00 29.26
C ALA A 126 10.36 -8.98 29.00
N GLN A 127 10.77 -8.83 27.74
CA GLN A 127 12.18 -8.71 27.36
C GLN A 127 12.68 -7.27 27.30
N GLY A 128 11.81 -6.27 27.45
CA GLY A 128 12.19 -4.86 27.43
C GLY A 128 12.38 -4.28 26.03
N PHE A 129 11.81 -4.89 24.98
CA PHE A 129 11.89 -4.33 23.62
C PHE A 129 10.96 -3.13 23.44
N PRO A 130 11.38 -2.07 22.72
CA PRO A 130 10.47 -1.02 22.29
C PRO A 130 9.42 -1.59 21.33
N ILE A 131 8.17 -1.15 21.46
CA ILE A 131 7.03 -1.71 20.71
C ILE A 131 6.20 -0.57 20.15
N ILE A 132 5.94 -0.63 18.84
CA ILE A 132 4.87 0.12 18.18
C ILE A 132 3.78 -0.91 17.85
N LEU A 133 2.59 -0.73 18.41
CA LEU A 133 1.47 -1.65 18.24
C LEU A 133 0.32 -0.96 17.52
N TYR A 134 -0.01 -1.45 16.32
CA TYR A 134 -1.21 -1.04 15.61
C TYR A 134 -2.40 -1.90 16.06
N ASP A 135 -3.33 -1.30 16.80
CA ASP A 135 -4.54 -1.98 17.30
C ASP A 135 -5.81 -1.36 16.70
N PHE A 136 -6.35 -2.02 15.69
CA PHE A 136 -7.55 -1.56 15.00
C PHE A 136 -8.83 -1.65 15.86
N LYS A 137 -8.87 -2.53 16.88
CA LYS A 137 -10.09 -2.81 17.68
C LYS A 137 -10.03 -2.25 19.10
N GLY A 138 -8.88 -1.78 19.57
CA GLY A 138 -8.65 -1.35 20.95
C GLY A 138 -8.56 -2.48 21.99
N ALA A 139 -8.68 -3.74 21.56
CA ALA A 139 -8.66 -4.90 22.46
C ALA A 139 -7.25 -5.18 23.01
N GLN A 140 -6.22 -4.94 22.21
CA GLN A 140 -4.83 -5.16 22.60
C GLN A 140 -4.34 -4.04 23.51
N LEU A 141 -4.81 -2.81 23.28
CA LEU A 141 -4.64 -1.68 24.20
C LEU A 141 -5.09 -2.07 25.61
N ALA A 142 -6.35 -2.49 25.75
CA ALA A 142 -6.92 -2.90 27.03
C ALA A 142 -6.17 -4.09 27.67
N THR A 143 -5.63 -4.99 26.84
CA THR A 143 -4.96 -6.21 27.31
C THR A 143 -3.53 -5.97 27.79
N HIS A 144 -2.77 -5.09 27.12
CA HIS A 144 -1.32 -5.01 27.31
C HIS A 144 -0.83 -3.74 27.98
N VAL A 145 -1.55 -2.60 27.90
CA VAL A 145 -1.04 -1.30 28.38
C VAL A 145 -0.73 -1.31 29.87
N ALA A 146 -1.67 -1.75 30.71
CA ALA A 146 -1.47 -1.77 32.17
C ALA A 146 -0.29 -2.66 32.57
N TRP A 147 -0.11 -3.78 31.85
CA TRP A 147 0.99 -4.68 32.12
C TRP A 147 2.33 -4.16 31.56
N ALA A 148 2.35 -3.51 30.39
CA ALA A 148 3.55 -2.84 29.88
C ALA A 148 4.03 -1.75 30.86
N ALA A 149 3.11 -0.91 31.35
CA ALA A 149 3.41 0.10 32.35
C ALA A 149 3.97 -0.51 33.64
N SER A 150 3.43 -1.65 34.11
CA SER A 150 3.97 -2.35 35.29
C SER A 150 5.35 -2.99 35.06
N GLN A 151 5.76 -3.17 33.81
CA GLN A 151 7.12 -3.56 33.43
C GLN A 151 8.07 -2.36 33.22
N GLY A 152 7.62 -1.13 33.52
CA GLY A 152 8.43 0.09 33.45
C GLY A 152 8.42 0.81 32.10
N TYR A 153 7.49 0.45 31.19
CA TYR A 153 7.34 1.17 29.93
C TYR A 153 6.67 2.52 30.14
N GLN A 154 7.16 3.53 29.43
CA GLN A 154 6.37 4.71 29.08
C GLN A 154 5.46 4.32 27.91
N VAL A 155 4.15 4.54 28.07
CA VAL A 155 3.14 4.13 27.09
C VAL A 155 2.41 5.36 26.59
N ASP A 156 2.61 5.65 25.31
CA ASP A 156 1.86 6.66 24.57
C ASP A 156 0.79 6.01 23.71
N ILE A 157 -0.40 6.60 23.68
CA ILE A 157 -1.55 6.08 22.94
C ILE A 157 -1.93 7.11 21.88
N PHE A 158 -1.89 6.73 20.61
CA PHE A 158 -2.38 7.56 19.52
C PHE A 158 -3.64 6.95 18.93
N ALA A 159 -4.80 7.50 19.29
CA ALA A 159 -6.12 7.02 18.89
C ALA A 159 -7.04 8.21 18.55
N PRO A 160 -6.82 8.90 17.41
CA PRO A 160 -7.54 10.12 17.08
C PRO A 160 -9.07 9.98 17.19
N GLY A 161 -9.71 10.99 17.77
CA GLY A 161 -11.15 10.98 18.08
C GLY A 161 -11.53 10.32 19.42
N GLN A 162 -10.58 9.74 20.15
CA GLN A 162 -10.79 9.22 21.50
C GLN A 162 -10.29 10.20 22.57
N PRO A 163 -10.92 10.27 23.75
CA PRO A 163 -10.55 11.23 24.81
C PRO A 163 -9.16 10.96 25.43
N TYR A 164 -8.63 9.76 25.27
CA TYR A 164 -7.33 9.33 25.79
C TYR A 164 -6.21 9.36 24.75
N THR A 165 -6.46 9.93 23.56
CA THR A 165 -5.42 10.07 22.54
C THR A 165 -4.39 11.12 22.97
N GLY A 166 -3.12 10.80 22.75
CA GLY A 166 -2.05 11.77 22.70
C GLY A 166 -2.10 12.60 21.42
N ILE A 167 -1.16 13.53 21.33
CA ILE A 167 -0.99 14.46 20.21
C ILE A 167 0.20 13.99 19.39
N CYS A 168 0.05 13.98 18.07
CA CYS A 168 1.11 13.70 17.11
C CYS A 168 0.97 14.66 15.93
N ASN A 169 1.68 15.79 15.99
CA ASN A 169 1.77 16.74 14.89
C ASN A 169 2.86 16.29 13.91
N PRO A 170 2.54 15.98 12.63
CA PRO A 170 3.56 15.58 11.66
C PRO A 170 4.64 16.64 11.41
N LEU A 171 4.34 17.93 11.63
CA LEU A 171 5.31 19.01 11.44
C LEU A 171 6.39 19.03 12.54
N ASP A 172 6.21 18.29 13.64
CA ASP A 172 7.23 18.13 14.69
C ASP A 172 8.43 17.31 14.19
N PHE A 173 8.23 16.47 13.17
CA PHE A 173 9.32 15.70 12.54
C PHE A 173 10.14 16.52 11.54
N ILE A 174 9.60 17.65 11.05
CA ILE A 174 10.30 18.58 10.16
C ILE A 174 11.19 19.47 11.04
N THR A 175 12.50 19.33 10.88
CA THR A 175 13.48 19.98 11.78
C THR A 175 13.66 21.46 11.52
N SER A 176 13.50 21.90 10.27
CA SER A 176 13.54 23.30 9.85
C SER A 176 12.62 23.55 8.65
N GLU A 177 12.35 24.81 8.35
CA GLU A 177 11.68 25.30 7.15
C GLU A 177 12.39 24.93 5.83
N THR A 178 13.62 24.42 5.92
CA THR A 178 14.44 23.93 4.80
C THR A 178 14.66 22.42 4.81
N ASP A 179 14.00 21.67 5.70
CA ASP A 179 14.05 20.21 5.77
C ASP A 179 13.15 19.57 4.70
N VAL A 180 13.51 19.84 3.44
CA VAL A 180 12.77 19.44 2.23
C VAL A 180 12.61 17.92 2.18
N LEU A 181 13.65 17.16 2.54
CA LEU A 181 13.62 15.70 2.46
C LEU A 181 12.58 15.08 3.41
N MET A 182 12.52 15.53 4.66
CA MET A 182 11.51 15.03 5.60
C MET A 182 10.11 15.50 5.20
N ALA A 183 9.96 16.76 4.79
CA ALA A 183 8.69 17.29 4.33
C ALA A 183 8.14 16.53 3.11
N ALA A 184 8.98 16.24 2.12
CA ALA A 184 8.61 15.45 0.94
C ALA A 184 8.16 14.03 1.33
N GLN A 185 8.89 13.38 2.23
CA GLN A 185 8.54 12.04 2.71
C GLN A 185 7.19 12.03 3.45
N LEU A 186 6.97 13.02 4.32
CA LEU A 186 5.69 13.18 5.03
C LEU A 186 4.55 13.49 4.08
N ALA A 187 4.72 14.42 3.15
CA ALA A 187 3.73 14.76 2.14
C ALA A 187 3.34 13.53 1.31
N TYR A 188 4.32 12.75 0.85
CA TYR A 188 4.09 11.50 0.13
C TYR A 188 3.29 10.48 0.97
N VAL A 189 3.68 10.26 2.23
CA VAL A 189 2.99 9.31 3.12
C VAL A 189 1.57 9.78 3.41
N LEU A 190 1.36 11.07 3.71
CA LEU A 190 0.04 11.63 3.97
C LEU A 190 -0.85 11.50 2.74
N GLN A 191 -0.37 11.92 1.56
CA GLN A 191 -1.12 11.83 0.31
C GLN A 191 -1.55 10.40 0.00
N ARG A 192 -0.62 9.44 0.12
CA ARG A 192 -0.89 8.03 -0.18
C ARG A 192 -1.90 7.39 0.77
N ASN A 193 -2.01 7.88 2.01
CA ASN A 193 -2.94 7.35 3.00
C ASN A 193 -4.30 8.08 3.03
N THR A 194 -4.38 9.32 2.53
CA THR A 194 -5.64 10.07 2.41
C THR A 194 -6.36 9.80 1.08
N GLN A 195 -5.61 9.58 0.01
CA GLN A 195 -6.16 9.15 -1.28
C GLN A 195 -6.35 7.63 -1.28
N ARG A 196 -7.50 7.17 -0.78
CA ARG A 196 -7.91 5.78 -1.01
C ARG A 196 -8.17 5.61 -2.51
N ASP A 197 -7.33 4.81 -3.18
CA ASP A 197 -7.43 4.43 -4.59
C ASP A 197 -8.89 4.14 -4.99
N SER A 198 -9.55 5.12 -5.59
CA SER A 198 -10.90 4.96 -6.11
C SER A 198 -10.86 4.37 -7.52
N GLY A 199 -9.99 3.38 -7.78
CA GLY A 199 -9.87 2.67 -9.08
C GLY A 199 -9.65 3.53 -10.33
N TYR A 200 -9.58 4.84 -10.18
CA TYR A 200 -9.47 5.85 -11.22
C TYR A 200 -8.02 6.32 -11.17
N ARG A 201 -7.30 6.12 -12.27
CA ARG A 201 -6.01 6.79 -12.49
C ARG A 201 -6.29 8.29 -12.53
N GLU A 202 -6.22 8.94 -11.37
CA GLU A 202 -6.14 10.39 -11.30
C GLU A 202 -4.91 10.80 -12.14
N ASN A 203 -5.02 11.86 -12.94
CA ASN A 203 -3.92 12.28 -13.80
C ASN A 203 -2.65 12.47 -12.96
N ASP A 204 -1.58 11.73 -13.27
CA ASP A 204 -0.31 11.70 -12.52
C ASP A 204 0.27 13.11 -12.26
N PHE A 205 -0.07 14.07 -13.11
CA PHE A 205 0.27 15.49 -12.94
C PHE A 205 -0.37 16.12 -11.69
N PHE A 206 -1.68 15.98 -11.47
CA PHE A 206 -2.35 16.66 -10.36
C PHE A 206 -2.05 15.99 -9.01
N SER A 207 -1.80 14.68 -9.00
CA SER A 207 -1.37 13.96 -7.80
C SER A 207 0.06 14.35 -7.40
N SER A 208 1.00 14.40 -8.36
CA SER A 208 2.37 14.86 -8.08
C SER A 208 2.42 16.34 -7.67
N ALA A 209 1.78 17.23 -8.43
CA ALA A 209 1.74 18.65 -8.11
C ALA A 209 1.02 18.95 -6.79
N GLY A 210 -0.05 18.20 -6.48
CA GLY A 210 -0.73 18.29 -5.19
C GLY A 210 0.16 17.84 -4.03
N THR A 211 0.93 16.77 -4.21
CA THR A 211 1.89 16.28 -3.19
C THR A 211 2.99 17.31 -2.94
N ASN A 212 3.57 17.87 -4.00
CA ASN A 212 4.60 18.91 -3.88
C ASN A 212 4.04 20.17 -3.20
N LEU A 213 2.78 20.52 -3.47
CA LEU A 213 2.14 21.64 -2.78
C LEU A 213 1.90 21.35 -1.29
N VAL A 214 1.57 20.12 -0.91
CA VAL A 214 1.48 19.72 0.52
C VAL A 214 2.83 19.89 1.21
N GLU A 215 3.90 19.41 0.59
CA GLU A 215 5.28 19.60 1.07
C GLU A 215 5.62 21.09 1.24
N ALA A 216 5.43 21.87 0.19
CA ALA A 216 5.75 23.30 0.17
C ALA A 216 4.99 24.08 1.26
N VAL A 217 3.71 23.76 1.45
CA VAL A 217 2.89 24.37 2.51
C VAL A 217 3.35 23.93 3.90
N MET A 218 3.75 22.66 4.12
CA MET A 218 4.27 22.23 5.41
C MET A 218 5.56 22.95 5.77
N LEU A 219 6.48 23.14 4.82
CA LEU A 219 7.70 23.92 5.02
C LEU A 219 7.40 25.40 5.31
N LEU A 220 6.50 26.02 4.54
CA LEU A 220 6.04 27.39 4.78
C LEU A 220 5.41 27.52 6.18
N THR A 221 4.71 26.50 6.65
CA THR A 221 4.05 26.49 7.96
C THR A 221 5.06 26.50 9.11
N LYS A 222 6.27 25.94 8.92
CA LYS A 222 7.35 26.00 9.92
C LYS A 222 7.85 27.43 10.19
N LEU A 223 7.66 28.35 9.25
CA LEU A 223 7.99 29.77 9.44
C LEU A 223 6.96 30.52 10.30
N THR A 224 5.86 29.87 10.67
CA THR A 224 4.78 30.51 11.43
C THR A 224 4.85 30.17 12.92
N PRO A 225 4.23 30.99 13.80
CA PRO A 225 4.19 30.69 15.24
C PRO A 225 3.48 29.38 15.61
N TYR A 226 2.65 28.84 14.72
CA TYR A 226 1.84 27.64 14.96
C TYR A 226 2.13 26.60 13.86
N PRO A 227 3.26 25.86 13.98
CA PRO A 227 3.69 24.95 12.93
C PRO A 227 2.91 23.63 12.96
N ASP A 228 1.62 23.66 12.61
CA ASP A 228 0.71 22.49 12.64
C ASP A 228 -0.08 22.28 11.33
N LEU A 229 -0.82 21.16 11.23
CA LEU A 229 -1.62 20.85 10.04
C LEU A 229 -2.81 21.78 9.85
N LEU A 230 -3.33 22.39 10.92
CA LEU A 230 -4.42 23.34 10.84
C LEU A 230 -3.94 24.63 10.17
N MET A 231 -2.78 25.13 10.58
CA MET A 231 -2.12 26.29 9.98
C MET A 231 -1.72 26.01 8.54
N SER A 232 -1.21 24.81 8.25
CA SER A 232 -0.96 24.34 6.87
C SER A 232 -2.23 24.45 6.02
N SER A 233 -3.36 23.97 6.55
CA SER A 233 -4.65 24.09 5.87
C SER A 233 -5.08 25.55 5.68
N LYS A 234 -4.85 26.44 6.64
CA LYS A 234 -5.19 27.86 6.50
C LYS A 234 -4.35 28.56 5.45
N LEU A 235 -3.04 28.31 5.42
CA LEU A 235 -2.12 28.87 4.43
C LEU A 235 -2.49 28.41 3.01
N LEU A 236 -2.78 27.13 2.82
CA LEU A 236 -3.21 26.58 1.53
C LEU A 236 -4.49 27.23 0.99
N ASN A 237 -5.37 27.69 1.89
CA ASN A 237 -6.67 28.28 1.54
C ASN A 237 -6.65 29.80 1.40
N LEU A 238 -5.48 30.45 1.46
CA LEU A 238 -5.37 31.87 1.16
C LEU A 238 -5.70 32.14 -0.31
N THR A 239 -6.40 33.25 -0.57
CA THR A 239 -6.60 33.73 -1.95
C THR A 239 -5.27 34.16 -2.54
N ASP A 240 -5.11 33.99 -3.85
CA ASP A 240 -3.93 34.47 -4.59
C ASP A 240 -2.62 33.91 -4.00
N LEU A 241 -2.63 32.64 -3.59
CA LEU A 241 -1.48 31.97 -2.98
C LEU A 241 -0.19 32.09 -3.84
N PRO A 242 -0.21 31.89 -5.18
CA PRO A 242 0.99 32.05 -6.00
C PRO A 242 1.60 33.45 -5.92
N GLU A 243 0.78 34.50 -5.98
CA GLU A 243 1.19 35.90 -5.88
C GLU A 243 1.80 36.20 -4.51
N ARG A 244 1.19 35.70 -3.43
CA ARG A 244 1.69 35.85 -2.06
C ARG A 244 3.02 35.16 -1.84
N VAL A 245 3.17 33.93 -2.32
CA VAL A 245 4.43 33.17 -2.22
C VAL A 245 5.53 33.88 -3.01
N ARG A 246 5.25 34.41 -4.20
CA ARG A 246 6.23 35.18 -4.96
C ARG A 246 6.65 36.46 -4.24
N ALA A 247 5.69 37.19 -3.68
CA ALA A 247 5.99 38.41 -2.92
C ALA A 247 6.83 38.08 -1.68
N ALA A 248 6.52 36.99 -0.98
CA ALA A 248 7.32 36.51 0.15
C ALA A 248 8.75 36.11 -0.27
N GLY A 249 8.91 35.47 -1.44
CA GLY A 249 10.21 35.11 -2.00
C GLY A 249 11.09 36.30 -2.43
N GLN A 250 10.55 37.52 -2.48
CA GLN A 250 11.32 38.75 -2.68
C GLN A 250 11.86 39.33 -1.36
N THR A 251 11.52 38.71 -0.24
CA THR A 251 11.95 39.10 1.11
C THR A 251 12.87 38.05 1.70
N ASP A 252 13.64 38.41 2.73
CA ASP A 252 14.49 37.47 3.47
C ASP A 252 13.69 36.52 4.39
N TRP A 253 12.36 36.63 4.42
CA TRP A 253 11.51 35.82 5.30
C TRP A 253 11.29 34.40 4.79
N LEU A 254 11.24 34.19 3.47
CA LEU A 254 11.02 32.89 2.86
C LEU A 254 12.33 32.36 2.25
N PRO A 255 12.92 31.27 2.78
CA PRO A 255 14.15 30.72 2.24
C PRO A 255 14.01 30.24 0.79
N GLU A 256 15.09 30.36 0.02
CA GLU A 256 15.13 29.96 -1.39
C GLU A 256 14.77 28.49 -1.60
N TRP A 257 15.28 27.60 -0.74
CA TRP A 257 14.97 26.17 -0.79
C TRP A 257 13.48 25.87 -0.59
N THR A 258 12.83 26.63 0.30
CA THR A 258 11.38 26.52 0.52
C THR A 258 10.61 27.09 -0.68
N LEU A 259 11.07 28.20 -1.24
CA LEU A 259 10.45 28.82 -2.42
C LEU A 259 10.51 27.89 -3.65
N ASP A 260 11.61 27.17 -3.85
CA ASP A 260 11.77 26.24 -4.99
C ASP A 260 10.74 25.10 -4.98
N THR A 261 10.30 24.65 -3.79
CA THR A 261 9.22 23.64 -3.68
C THR A 261 7.88 24.14 -4.24
N PHE A 262 7.66 25.45 -4.32
CA PHE A 262 6.49 26.05 -4.96
C PHE A 262 6.63 26.19 -6.49
N SER A 263 7.75 25.81 -7.10
CA SER A 263 8.04 26.03 -8.52
C SER A 263 6.91 25.58 -9.46
N GLN A 264 6.29 24.42 -9.22
CA GLN A 264 5.17 23.94 -10.04
C GLN A 264 3.91 24.80 -9.90
N LEU A 265 3.59 25.26 -8.69
CA LEU A 265 2.47 26.18 -8.46
C LEU A 265 2.73 27.52 -9.16
N LEU A 266 3.94 28.05 -9.02
CA LEU A 266 4.36 29.32 -9.62
C LEU A 266 4.45 29.26 -11.15
N ALA A 267 4.82 28.11 -11.72
CA ALA A 267 4.86 27.88 -13.16
C ALA A 267 3.46 27.81 -13.80
N SER A 268 2.44 27.39 -13.03
CA SER A 268 1.03 27.38 -13.48
C SER A 268 0.33 28.74 -13.35
N GLN A 269 1.06 29.83 -13.07
CA GLN A 269 0.46 31.16 -12.95
C GLN A 269 -0.18 31.61 -14.26
N GLY A 270 -1.37 32.21 -14.17
CA GLY A 270 -2.18 32.59 -15.33
C GLY A 270 -3.06 31.44 -15.87
N ALA A 271 -2.91 30.22 -15.35
CA ALA A 271 -3.79 29.09 -15.64
C ALA A 271 -4.65 28.75 -14.41
N GLU A 272 -5.67 29.59 -14.13
CA GLU A 272 -6.53 29.47 -12.94
C GLU A 272 -7.10 28.05 -12.73
N LYS A 273 -7.51 27.38 -13.82
CA LYS A 273 -8.03 26.01 -13.76
C LYS A 273 -6.98 25.00 -13.30
N GLN A 274 -5.71 25.18 -13.68
CA GLN A 274 -4.62 24.29 -13.25
C GLN A 274 -4.30 24.51 -11.78
N ILE A 275 -4.18 25.78 -11.34
CA ILE A 275 -3.95 26.13 -9.93
C ILE A 275 -5.07 25.56 -9.05
N ALA A 276 -6.33 25.77 -9.44
CA ALA A 276 -7.48 25.24 -8.71
C ALA A 276 -7.43 23.71 -8.60
N GLY A 277 -7.01 23.01 -9.66
CA GLY A 277 -6.82 21.56 -9.65
C GLY A 277 -5.74 21.10 -8.66
N ILE A 278 -4.56 21.76 -8.67
CA ILE A 278 -3.45 21.44 -7.77
C ILE A 278 -3.85 21.69 -6.31
N VAL A 279 -4.43 22.86 -6.01
CA VAL A 279 -4.89 23.25 -4.68
C VAL A 279 -5.97 22.29 -4.18
N ALA A 280 -6.94 21.92 -5.02
CA ALA A 280 -7.99 20.97 -4.66
C ALA A 280 -7.41 19.59 -4.29
N THR A 281 -6.37 19.12 -4.99
CA THR A 281 -5.68 17.87 -4.64
C THR A 281 -4.98 17.96 -3.29
N ALA A 282 -4.26 19.05 -3.02
CA ALA A 282 -3.59 19.27 -1.74
C ALA A 282 -4.58 19.43 -0.57
N GLN A 283 -5.72 20.11 -0.80
CA GLN A 283 -6.76 20.31 0.22
C GLN A 283 -7.34 18.98 0.73
N ARG A 284 -7.48 17.96 -0.14
CA ARG A 284 -8.00 16.64 0.27
C ARG A 284 -7.15 16.00 1.35
N THR A 285 -5.84 16.22 1.31
CA THR A 285 -4.90 15.69 2.30
C THR A 285 -5.15 16.33 3.66
N PHE A 286 -5.13 17.66 3.76
CA PHE A 286 -5.33 18.34 5.04
C PHE A 286 -6.75 18.24 5.59
N LYS A 287 -7.77 18.14 4.74
CA LYS A 287 -9.17 18.00 5.17
C LYS A 287 -9.41 16.75 6.03
N SER A 288 -8.64 15.68 5.78
CA SER A 288 -8.76 14.43 6.54
C SER A 288 -8.31 14.56 7.99
N PHE A 289 -7.49 15.59 8.32
CA PHE A 289 -6.90 15.79 9.65
C PHE A 289 -7.50 16.97 10.42
N THR A 290 -8.11 17.93 9.72
CA THR A 290 -8.65 19.17 10.31
C THR A 290 -10.11 19.07 10.76
N GLY A 291 -10.70 17.86 10.76
CA GLY A 291 -12.02 17.62 11.32
C GLY A 291 -12.06 17.90 12.83
N LYS A 292 -13.21 18.38 13.34
CA LYS A 292 -13.39 18.79 14.74
C LYS A 292 -12.88 17.77 15.76
N ASP A 293 -13.13 16.49 15.52
CA ASP A 293 -12.78 15.42 16.47
C ASP A 293 -11.34 14.92 16.31
N LEU A 294 -10.65 15.31 15.24
CA LEU A 294 -9.30 14.86 14.90
C LEU A 294 -8.24 15.95 15.10
N VAL A 295 -8.64 17.22 14.99
CA VAL A 295 -7.71 18.36 15.01
C VAL A 295 -6.85 18.37 16.27
N SER A 296 -7.45 18.09 17.44
CA SER A 296 -6.74 18.03 18.73
C SER A 296 -5.74 16.88 18.85
N SER A 297 -5.79 15.90 17.94
CA SER A 297 -4.84 14.79 17.91
C SER A 297 -3.64 15.10 17.02
N PHE A 298 -3.78 16.00 16.05
CA PHE A 298 -2.77 16.28 15.02
C PHE A 298 -2.21 17.71 15.06
N CYS A 299 -2.74 18.58 15.92
CA CYS A 299 -2.37 19.99 16.07
C CYS A 299 -2.24 20.33 17.55
#